data_AF-A0A8T5Q3P5-F1
#
_entry.id   AF-A0A8T5Q3P5-F1
#
_cell.length_a   1.000
_cell.length_b   1.000
_cell.length_c   1.000
_cell.angle_alpha   90.00
_cell.angle_beta   90.00
_cell.angle_gamma   90.00
#
_symmetry.space_group_name_H-M   'P 1'
#
loop_
_entity.id
_entity.type
_entity.pdbx_description
1 polymer ?
#
loop_
_entity_poly.entity_id
_entity_poly.type
_entity_poly.pdbx_seq_one_letter_code
_entity_poly.pdbx_strand_id
1 'polypeptide(L)'
;MMKKKAQGLSLTTIIVAAVGLVVLVILVAIFTGRMSLFGLGISKAARTELASLKLDYGQCHPSRGMESLFTNALDDAEDEAAKAEVTNQFERAISSCKSQTQDTCDAHTPADYSGVTCVWG
;
A
#
# COMPACT_ATOMS: atom_id res chain seq x y z
N MET A 1 -11.52 32.95 54.90
CA MET A 1 -11.56 31.49 55.19
C MET A 1 -12.16 30.77 53.99
N MET A 2 -11.35 30.27 53.05
CA MET A 2 -11.85 29.42 51.95
C MET A 2 -11.78 27.95 52.38
N LYS A 3 -12.91 27.39 52.82
CA LYS A 3 -13.05 25.92 52.95
C LYS A 3 -13.01 25.33 51.54
N LYS A 4 -11.87 24.74 51.15
CA LYS A 4 -11.76 23.97 49.91
C LYS A 4 -12.72 22.78 50.01
N LYS A 5 -13.86 22.87 49.32
CA LYS A 5 -14.76 21.73 49.12
C LYS A 5 -14.04 20.74 48.21
N ALA A 6 -13.35 19.78 48.80
CA ALA A 6 -13.09 18.52 48.11
C ALA A 6 -14.45 17.85 47.93
N GLN A 7 -15.17 18.22 46.87
CA GLN A 7 -16.24 17.38 46.33
C GLN A 7 -15.54 16.10 45.88
N GLY A 8 -15.61 15.07 46.71
CA GLY A 8 -15.18 13.74 46.31
C GLY A 8 -15.92 13.38 45.04
N LEU A 9 -15.19 13.24 43.94
CA LEU A 9 -15.73 12.60 42.75
C LEU A 9 -16.33 11.27 43.20
N SER A 10 -17.63 11.10 42.97
CA SER A 10 -18.35 9.91 43.40
C SER A 10 -17.58 8.68 42.93
N LEU A 11 -17.38 7.71 43.82
CA LEU A 11 -16.64 6.48 43.53
C LEU A 11 -17.17 5.79 42.26
N THR A 12 -18.47 5.94 41.99
CA THR A 12 -19.12 5.50 40.75
C THR A 12 -18.55 6.16 39.50
N THR A 13 -18.27 7.46 39.52
CA THR A 13 -17.67 8.18 38.39
C THR A 13 -16.25 7.71 38.10
N ILE A 14 -15.46 7.41 39.13
CA ILE A 14 -14.10 6.88 38.99
C ILE A 14 -14.14 5.49 38.34
N ILE A 15 -15.05 4.62 38.78
CA ILE A 15 -15.21 3.28 38.20
C ILE A 15 -15.64 3.36 36.72
N VAL A 16 -16.62 4.20 36.39
CA VAL A 16 -17.09 4.37 35.00
C VAL A 16 -15.98 4.91 34.11
N ALA A 17 -15.18 5.88 34.59
CA ALA A 17 -14.05 6.41 33.84
C ALA A 17 -12.97 5.34 33.58
N ALA A 18 -12.66 4.50 34.57
CA ALA A 18 -11.71 3.41 34.43
C ALA A 18 -12.19 2.36 33.41
N VAL A 19 -13.45 1.94 33.48
CA VAL A 19 -14.04 0.98 32.52
C VAL A 19 -14.04 1.55 31.11
N GLY A 20 -14.43 2.82 30.94
CA GLY A 20 -14.40 3.49 29.64
C GLY A 20 -13.00 3.54 29.03
N LEU A 21 -11.98 3.82 29.83
CA LEU A 21 -10.59 3.85 29.37
C LEU A 21 -10.10 2.46 28.95
N VAL A 22 -10.44 1.41 29.70
CA VAL A 22 -10.07 0.02 29.33
C VAL A 22 -10.69 -0.38 28.00
N VAL A 23 -11.98 -0.09 27.79
CA VAL A 23 -12.66 -0.39 26.52
C VAL A 23 -12.02 0.38 25.36
N LEU A 24 -11.68 1.65 25.56
CA LEU A 24 -11.03 2.46 24.54
C LEU A 24 -9.66 1.88 24.13
N VAL A 25 -8.85 1.44 25.10
CA VAL A 25 -7.56 0.81 24.83
C VAL A 25 -7.73 -0.50 24.04
N ILE A 26 -8.72 -1.33 24.40
CA ILE A 26 -9.00 -2.58 23.70
C ILE A 26 -9.43 -2.31 22.25
N LEU A 27 -10.31 -1.32 22.03
CA LEU A 27 -10.72 -0.93 20.69
C LEU A 27 -9.50 -0.51 19.86
N VAL A 28 -8.67 0.41 20.37
CA VAL A 28 -7.47 0.86 19.65
C VAL A 28 -6.55 -0.32 19.33
N ALA A 29 -6.30 -1.22 20.29
CA ALA A 29 -5.44 -2.38 20.06
C ALA A 29 -5.97 -3.32 18.96
N ILE A 30 -7.28 -3.58 18.91
CA ILE A 30 -7.90 -4.40 17.88
C ILE A 30 -7.86 -3.67 16.52
N PHE A 31 -8.19 -2.38 16.50
CA PHE A 31 -8.14 -1.57 15.28
C PHE A 31 -6.72 -1.52 14.69
N THR A 32 -5.70 -1.26 15.51
CA THR A 32 -4.29 -1.27 15.09
C THR A 32 -3.83 -2.66 14.67
N GLY A 33 -4.21 -3.71 15.40
CA GLY A 33 -3.85 -5.10 15.06
C GLY A 33 -4.44 -5.55 13.73
N ARG A 34 -5.69 -5.16 13.42
CA ARG A 34 -6.34 -5.46 12.14
C ARG A 34 -5.75 -4.64 10.99
N MET A 35 -5.43 -3.36 11.19
CA MET A 35 -4.75 -2.51 10.19
C MET A 35 -3.40 -3.10 9.77
N SER A 36 -2.62 -3.63 10.73
CA SER A 36 -1.34 -4.29 10.41
C SER A 36 -1.52 -5.56 9.55
N LEU A 37 -2.61 -6.31 9.74
CA LEU A 37 -2.93 -7.45 8.87
C LEU A 37 -3.38 -7.04 7.47
N PHE A 38 -4.06 -5.90 7.33
CA PHE A 38 -4.48 -5.41 6.01
C PHE A 38 -3.28 -5.03 5.13
N GLY A 39 -2.25 -4.38 5.68
CA GLY A 39 -1.01 -4.10 4.92
C GLY A 39 -0.30 -5.35 4.40
N LEU A 40 -0.30 -6.45 5.17
CA LEU A 40 0.25 -7.72 4.72
C LEU A 40 -0.60 -8.41 3.62
N GLY A 41 -1.92 -8.18 3.63
CA GLY A 41 -2.85 -8.71 2.63
C GLY A 41 -2.79 -7.97 1.31
N ILE A 42 -2.65 -6.64 1.35
CA ILE A 42 -2.57 -5.77 0.17
C ILE A 42 -1.29 -6.06 -0.62
N SER A 43 -0.15 -6.25 0.05
CA SER A 43 1.10 -6.62 -0.62
C SER A 43 1.01 -7.96 -1.37
N LYS A 44 0.20 -8.91 -0.89
CA LYS A 44 -0.07 -10.16 -1.62
C LYS A 44 -0.97 -9.92 -2.83
N ALA A 45 -2.00 -9.09 -2.70
CA ALA A 45 -2.87 -8.73 -3.81
C ALA A 45 -2.08 -8.03 -4.93
N ALA A 46 -1.22 -7.07 -4.58
CA ALA A 46 -0.39 -6.35 -5.53
C ALA A 46 0.57 -7.27 -6.30
N ARG A 47 1.14 -8.28 -5.63
CA ARG A 47 1.95 -9.31 -6.31
C ARG A 47 1.15 -10.22 -7.23
N THR A 48 -0.13 -10.44 -6.93
CA THR A 48 -1.01 -11.29 -7.75
C THR A 48 -1.43 -10.56 -9.03
N GLU A 49 -1.68 -9.25 -8.94
CA GLU A 49 -1.87 -8.37 -10.10
C GLU A 49 -0.61 -8.36 -10.97
N LEU A 50 0.56 -8.13 -10.37
CA LEU A 50 1.84 -8.20 -11.06
C LEU A 50 2.04 -9.55 -11.77
N ALA A 51 1.68 -10.66 -11.14
CA ALA A 51 1.80 -12.00 -11.74
C ALA A 51 0.91 -12.17 -12.97
N SER A 52 -0.27 -11.53 -12.99
CA SER A 52 -1.20 -11.55 -14.13
C SER A 52 -0.63 -10.74 -15.29
N LEU A 53 -0.13 -9.54 -15.01
CA LEU A 53 0.55 -8.67 -15.98
C LEU A 53 1.83 -9.30 -16.55
N LYS A 54 2.51 -10.13 -15.75
CA LYS A 54 3.69 -10.91 -16.15
C LYS A 54 3.40 -11.91 -17.28
N LEU A 55 2.17 -12.36 -17.44
CA LEU A 55 1.79 -13.27 -18.52
C LEU A 55 1.85 -12.60 -19.91
N ASP A 56 1.69 -11.28 -19.96
CA ASP A 56 1.76 -10.48 -21.18
C ASP A 56 3.20 -10.06 -21.55
N TYR A 57 4.18 -10.41 -20.73
CA TYR A 57 5.58 -10.06 -20.97
C TYR A 57 6.08 -10.72 -22.27
N GLY A 58 6.70 -9.89 -23.11
CA GLY A 58 7.41 -10.34 -24.31
C GLY A 58 8.90 -10.57 -24.03
N GLN A 59 9.67 -10.64 -25.11
CA GLN A 59 11.14 -10.70 -25.06
C GLN A 59 11.77 -9.47 -24.37
N CYS A 60 11.12 -8.32 -24.51
CA CYS A 60 11.43 -7.11 -23.74
C CYS A 60 10.36 -6.90 -22.68
N HIS A 61 10.76 -6.84 -21.41
CA HIS A 61 9.84 -6.75 -20.29
C HIS A 61 10.32 -5.76 -19.21
N PRO A 62 9.44 -5.29 -18.31
CA PRO A 62 9.83 -4.45 -17.18
C PRO A 62 10.93 -5.10 -16.32
N SER A 63 11.91 -4.31 -15.88
CA SER A 63 12.91 -4.76 -14.89
C SER A 63 12.28 -5.02 -13.52
N ARG A 64 12.95 -5.83 -12.68
CA ARG A 64 12.54 -6.05 -11.28
C ARG A 64 12.39 -4.75 -10.48
N GLY A 65 13.16 -3.72 -10.81
CA GLY A 65 13.04 -2.40 -10.18
C GLY A 65 11.67 -1.78 -10.47
N MET A 66 11.23 -1.84 -11.72
CA MET A 66 9.91 -1.35 -12.15
C MET A 66 8.77 -2.15 -11.51
N GLU A 67 8.92 -3.48 -11.45
CA GLU A 67 7.94 -4.35 -10.78
C GLU A 67 7.80 -4.03 -9.28
N SER A 68 8.91 -3.73 -8.61
CA SER A 68 8.88 -3.33 -7.20
C SER A 68 8.22 -1.97 -7.02
N LEU A 69 8.48 -1.01 -7.92
CA LEU A 69 7.85 0.32 -7.86
C LEU A 69 6.34 0.21 -8.07
N PHE A 70 5.91 -0.58 -9.06
CA PHE A 70 4.49 -0.86 -9.28
C PHE A 70 3.83 -1.52 -8.07
N THR A 71 4.46 -2.58 -7.53
CA THR A 71 3.90 -3.31 -6.37
C THR A 71 3.77 -2.41 -5.15
N ASN A 72 4.74 -1.50 -4.92
CA ASN A 72 4.68 -0.54 -3.83
C ASN A 72 3.61 0.54 -4.07
N ALA A 73 3.55 1.10 -5.28
CA ALA A 73 2.53 2.11 -5.63
C ALA A 73 1.10 1.55 -5.57
N LEU A 74 0.92 0.27 -5.89
CA LEU A 74 -0.36 -0.43 -5.79
C LEU A 74 -0.72 -0.77 -4.33
N ASP A 75 0.28 -0.97 -3.47
CA ASP A 75 0.10 -1.18 -2.03
C ASP A 75 -0.32 0.12 -1.32
N ASP A 76 0.27 1.24 -1.74
CA ASP A 76 -0.05 2.58 -1.23
C ASP A 76 -1.40 3.11 -1.72
N ALA A 77 -2.00 2.51 -2.75
CA ALA A 77 -3.27 2.95 -3.32
C ALA A 77 -4.46 2.57 -2.42
N GLU A 78 -5.01 3.59 -1.72
CA GLU A 78 -6.08 3.42 -0.73
C GLU A 78 -7.46 3.11 -1.34
N ASP A 79 -7.70 3.52 -2.58
CA ASP A 79 -8.98 3.38 -3.28
C ASP A 79 -8.86 2.69 -4.65
N GLU A 80 -9.97 2.15 -5.13
CA GLU A 80 -10.02 1.39 -6.39
C GLU A 80 -9.71 2.26 -7.62
N ALA A 81 -9.95 3.57 -7.57
CA ALA A 81 -9.62 4.46 -8.67
C ALA A 81 -8.09 4.70 -8.75
N ALA A 82 -7.43 4.88 -7.61
CA ALA A 82 -5.98 4.95 -7.51
C ALA A 82 -5.31 3.66 -8.00
N LYS A 83 -5.83 2.49 -7.60
CA LYS A 83 -5.33 1.19 -8.07
C LYS A 83 -5.47 1.02 -9.59
N ALA A 84 -6.62 1.39 -10.14
CA ALA A 84 -6.84 1.34 -11.58
C ALA A 84 -5.87 2.25 -12.33
N GLU A 85 -5.60 3.46 -11.83
CA GLU A 85 -4.64 4.38 -12.45
C GLU A 85 -3.21 3.81 -12.45
N VAL A 86 -2.74 3.30 -11.32
CA VAL A 86 -1.41 2.67 -11.21
C VAL A 86 -1.27 1.46 -12.15
N THR A 87 -2.33 0.65 -12.24
CA THR A 87 -2.39 -0.50 -13.15
C THR A 87 -2.36 -0.06 -14.61
N ASN A 88 -3.17 0.92 -15.00
CA ASN A 88 -3.16 1.47 -16.35
C ASN A 88 -1.79 2.06 -16.73
N GLN A 89 -1.11 2.75 -15.79
CA GLN A 89 0.24 3.26 -16.01
C GLN A 89 1.24 2.13 -16.25
N PHE A 90 1.16 1.06 -15.46
CA PHE A 90 2.03 -0.10 -15.63
C PHE A 90 1.76 -0.85 -16.94
N GLU A 91 0.50 -1.02 -17.35
CA GLU A 91 0.13 -1.59 -18.65
C GLU A 91 0.68 -0.79 -19.83
N ARG A 92 0.65 0.55 -19.75
CA ARG A 92 1.30 1.43 -20.75
C ARG A 92 2.80 1.19 -20.78
N ALA A 93 3.44 1.03 -19.62
CA ALA A 93 4.87 0.74 -19.53
C ALA A 93 5.21 -0.63 -20.14
N ILE A 94 4.44 -1.68 -19.84
CA ILE A 94 4.60 -3.01 -20.46
C ILE A 94 4.44 -2.91 -21.98
N SER A 95 3.39 -2.25 -22.45
CA SER A 95 3.12 -2.08 -23.88
C SER A 95 4.26 -1.33 -24.58
N SER A 96 4.83 -0.34 -23.90
CA SER A 96 5.98 0.42 -24.36
C SER A 96 7.24 -0.46 -24.44
N CYS A 97 7.56 -1.22 -23.40
CA CYS A 97 8.67 -2.20 -23.42
C CYS A 97 8.49 -3.23 -24.53
N LYS A 98 7.29 -3.81 -24.66
CA LYS A 98 6.98 -4.84 -25.66
C LYS A 98 7.15 -4.35 -27.11
N SER A 99 7.02 -3.05 -27.34
CA SER A 99 7.22 -2.46 -28.68
C SER A 99 8.70 -2.32 -29.08
N GLN A 100 9.63 -2.52 -28.13
CA GLN A 100 11.06 -2.36 -28.36
C GLN A 100 11.72 -3.62 -28.91
N THR A 101 12.81 -3.40 -29.64
CA THR A 101 13.68 -4.47 -30.17
C THR A 101 14.84 -4.74 -29.22
N GLN A 102 15.59 -5.82 -29.47
CA GLN A 102 16.70 -6.24 -28.62
C GLN A 102 17.73 -5.13 -28.36
N ASP A 103 18.08 -4.38 -29.41
CA ASP A 103 19.09 -3.32 -29.32
C ASP A 103 18.61 -2.08 -28.54
N THR A 104 17.29 -1.86 -28.41
CA THR A 104 16.71 -0.68 -27.76
C THR A 104 16.04 -0.98 -26.43
N CYS A 105 15.82 -2.25 -26.08
CA CYS A 105 15.10 -2.66 -24.89
C CYS A 105 15.78 -2.22 -23.59
N ASP A 106 17.06 -2.54 -23.41
CA ASP A 106 17.79 -2.24 -22.17
C ASP A 106 18.05 -0.75 -21.95
N ALA A 107 17.98 0.04 -23.03
CA ALA A 107 18.10 1.50 -23.00
C ALA A 107 16.75 2.21 -22.84
N HIS A 108 15.63 1.49 -22.98
CA HIS A 108 14.30 2.09 -22.93
C HIS A 108 13.81 2.25 -21.50
N THR A 109 13.43 3.48 -21.16
CA THR A 109 12.79 3.84 -19.89
C THR A 109 11.38 4.36 -20.17
N PRO A 110 10.32 3.72 -19.67
CA PRO A 110 8.96 4.26 -19.75
C PRO A 110 8.86 5.62 -19.05
N ALA A 111 8.06 6.54 -19.60
CA ALA A 111 7.94 7.90 -19.10
C ALA A 111 7.45 7.97 -17.63
N ASP A 112 6.53 7.07 -17.24
CA ASP A 112 5.97 7.02 -15.88
C ASP A 112 6.92 6.37 -14.85
N TYR A 113 8.00 5.71 -15.30
CA TYR A 113 8.91 4.95 -14.45
C TYR A 113 10.35 5.44 -14.64
N SER A 114 10.62 6.66 -14.17
CA SER A 114 11.95 7.26 -14.23
C SER A 114 12.97 6.45 -13.42
N GLY A 115 14.13 6.16 -14.02
CA GLY A 115 15.24 5.48 -13.33
C GLY A 115 15.20 3.95 -13.36
N VAL A 116 14.23 3.34 -14.04
CA VAL A 116 14.18 1.89 -14.28
C VAL A 116 13.96 1.61 -15.76
N THR A 117 14.74 0.68 -16.30
CA THR A 117 14.70 0.31 -17.72
C THR A 117 13.85 -0.95 -17.92
N CYS A 118 13.42 -1.17 -19.16
CA CYS A 118 13.05 -2.50 -19.60
C CYS A 118 14.32 -3.37 -19.68
N VAL A 119 14.17 -4.68 -19.66
CA VAL A 119 15.26 -5.64 -19.77
C VAL A 119 14.89 -6.66 -20.83
N TRP A 120 15.88 -7.01 -21.64
CA TRP A 120 15.75 -8.12 -22.57
C TRP A 120 15.97 -9.45 -21.84
N GLY A 121 15.02 -10.37 -21.97
CA GLY A 121 14.99 -11.66 -21.28
C GLY A 121 15.05 -12.84 -22.23
#